data_AF-A0A523WYE2-F1
#
_entry.id   AF-A0A523WYE2-F1
#
_cell.length_a   1.000
_cell.length_b   1.000
_cell.length_c   1.000
_cell.angle_alpha   90.00
_cell.angle_beta   90.00
_cell.angle_gamma   90.00
#
_symmetry.space_group_name_H-M   'P 1'
#
loop_
_entity.id
_entity.type
_entity.pdbx_description
1 polymer ?
#
loop_
_entity_poly.entity_id
_entity_poly.type
_entity_poly.pdbx_seq_one_letter_code
_entity_poly.pdbx_strand_id
1 'polypeptide(L)'
;MRRVNVEELRKGDLILVRWMDASEIRCSMDEHEGSPEIYCKDWGVYLGVSGRKRRLLLVGKDVVEVHNDWGAARIPLELVDEILLVMPRREVLKAIREIQALGRRVRLRKWRKGEIERVRVV
;
A
#
# COMPACT_ATOMS: atom_id res chain seq x y z
N MET A 1 6.41 -14.79 -10.21
CA MET A 1 6.65 -13.62 -9.32
C MET A 1 8.14 -13.57 -9.02
N ARG A 2 8.72 -12.38 -8.79
CA ARG A 2 10.17 -12.20 -8.57
C ARG A 2 10.41 -11.31 -7.35
N ARG A 3 11.34 -11.66 -6.47
CA ARG A 3 11.80 -10.77 -5.39
C ARG A 3 12.58 -9.59 -5.98
N VAL A 4 12.28 -8.38 -5.52
CA VAL A 4 12.84 -7.13 -6.04
C VAL A 4 13.16 -6.16 -4.92
N ASN A 5 14.12 -5.27 -5.17
CA ASN A 5 14.34 -4.09 -4.33
C ASN A 5 13.42 -2.94 -4.76
N VAL A 6 13.23 -1.96 -3.87
CA VAL A 6 12.33 -0.83 -4.13
C VAL A 6 12.79 0.04 -5.31
N GLU A 7 14.10 0.08 -5.56
CA GLU A 7 14.73 0.82 -6.66
C GLU A 7 14.41 0.22 -8.04
N GLU A 8 14.07 -1.07 -8.09
CA GLU A 8 13.71 -1.75 -9.34
C GLU A 8 12.24 -1.52 -9.73
N LEU A 9 11.42 -1.05 -8.80
CA LEU A 9 9.98 -0.90 -8.99
C LEU A 9 9.64 0.33 -9.82
N ARG A 10 8.63 0.17 -10.67
CA ARG A 10 8.01 1.24 -11.43
C ARG A 10 6.61 1.50 -10.91
N LYS A 11 6.23 2.77 -10.74
CA LYS A 11 4.85 3.12 -10.33
C LYS A 11 3.86 2.41 -11.24
N GLY A 12 2.85 1.76 -10.68
CA GLY A 12 1.90 0.94 -11.44
C GLY A 12 2.22 -0.55 -11.47
N ASP A 13 3.38 -0.99 -10.99
CA ASP A 13 3.65 -2.41 -10.77
C ASP A 13 2.69 -2.97 -9.69
N LEU A 14 2.16 -4.17 -9.91
CA LEU A 14 1.44 -4.91 -8.88
C LEU A 14 2.47 -5.66 -8.03
N ILE A 15 2.46 -5.38 -6.73
CA ILE A 15 3.43 -5.92 -5.78
C ILE A 15 2.72 -6.61 -4.62
N LEU A 16 3.43 -7.56 -4.00
CA LEU A 16 3.12 -8.10 -2.68
C LEU A 16 4.30 -7.74 -1.76
N VAL A 17 3.98 -7.23 -0.58
CA VAL A 17 4.93 -6.72 0.40
C VAL A 17 4.75 -7.52 1.68
N ARG A 18 5.80 -8.20 2.13
CA ARG A 18 5.88 -8.73 3.48
C ARG A 18 6.58 -7.70 4.36
N TRP A 19 5.98 -7.35 5.48
CA TRP A 19 6.52 -6.34 6.38
C TRP A 19 6.13 -6.64 7.82
N MET A 20 6.93 -6.15 8.76
CA MET A 20 6.71 -6.34 10.18
C MET A 20 5.64 -5.35 10.67
N ASP A 21 4.51 -5.89 11.13
CA ASP A 21 3.45 -5.14 11.79
C ASP A 21 2.99 -5.88 13.04
N ALA A 22 3.61 -5.53 14.17
CA ALA A 22 3.27 -6.10 15.47
C ALA A 22 1.86 -5.68 15.97
N SER A 23 1.20 -4.72 15.32
CA SER A 23 -0.13 -4.27 15.75
C SER A 23 -1.26 -5.20 15.31
N GLU A 24 -1.00 -6.13 14.38
CA GLU A 24 -2.00 -7.05 13.84
C GLU A 24 -2.25 -8.29 14.70
N ILE A 25 -1.41 -8.55 15.70
CA ILE A 25 -1.61 -9.70 16.58
C ILE A 25 -2.68 -9.42 17.63
N ARG A 26 -3.49 -10.44 17.91
CA ARG A 26 -4.42 -10.47 19.05
C ARG A 26 -4.10 -11.68 19.92
N CYS A 27 -3.23 -11.47 20.90
CA CYS A 27 -2.80 -12.51 21.82
C CYS A 27 -2.73 -11.98 23.25
N SER A 28 -2.37 -12.86 24.20
CA SER A 28 -2.13 -12.47 25.59
C SER A 28 -0.81 -11.68 25.73
N MET A 29 -0.63 -10.97 26.84
CA MET A 29 0.60 -10.21 27.11
C MET A 29 1.84 -11.09 27.14
N ASP A 30 1.76 -12.30 27.73
CA ASP A 30 2.89 -13.24 27.80
C ASP A 30 3.34 -13.68 26.39
N GLU A 31 2.40 -13.86 25.46
CA GLU A 31 2.68 -14.19 24.07
C GLU A 31 3.28 -13.02 23.30
N HIS A 32 2.87 -11.78 23.62
CA HIS A 32 3.46 -10.57 23.07
C HIS A 32 4.95 -10.42 23.45
N GLU A 33 5.32 -10.79 24.67
CA GLU A 33 6.71 -10.69 25.14
C GLU A 33 7.62 -11.78 24.53
N GLY A 34 7.08 -12.99 24.34
CA GLY A 34 7.86 -14.12 23.82
C GLY A 34 8.18 -14.05 22.33
N SER A 35 7.34 -13.41 21.51
CA SER A 35 7.53 -13.29 20.06
C SER A 35 6.84 -12.04 19.49
N PRO A 36 7.38 -10.84 19.71
CA PRO A 36 6.74 -9.59 19.29
C PRO A 36 6.77 -9.36 17.76
N GLU A 37 7.66 -10.05 17.05
CA GLU A 37 7.88 -9.87 15.62
C GLU A 37 6.79 -10.60 14.81
N ILE A 38 5.89 -9.84 14.20
CA ILE A 38 4.79 -10.37 13.40
C ILE A 38 4.87 -9.79 11.99
N TYR A 39 4.73 -10.66 10.99
CA TYR A 39 4.84 -10.30 9.59
C TYR A 39 3.50 -10.39 8.89
N CYS A 40 3.10 -9.30 8.26
CA CYS A 40 1.88 -9.19 7.49
C CYS A 40 2.20 -9.12 5.99
N LYS A 41 1.21 -9.46 5.17
CA LYS A 41 1.30 -9.36 3.71
C LYS A 41 0.30 -8.34 3.21
N ASP A 42 0.81 -7.30 2.57
CA ASP A 42 0.02 -6.32 1.85
C ASP A 42 0.30 -6.43 0.35
N TRP A 43 -0.73 -6.51 -0.47
CA TRP A 43 -0.59 -6.46 -1.93
C TRP A 43 -1.33 -5.28 -2.53
N GLY A 44 -0.91 -4.86 -3.71
CA GLY A 44 -1.53 -3.75 -4.44
C GLY A 44 -0.57 -3.07 -5.40
N VAL A 45 -0.98 -1.93 -5.92
CA VAL A 45 -0.22 -1.19 -6.94
C VAL A 45 0.85 -0.34 -6.27
N TYR A 46 2.11 -0.44 -6.68
CA TYR A 46 3.16 0.44 -6.22
C TYR A 46 2.92 1.88 -6.68
N LEU A 47 2.73 2.81 -5.73
CA LEU A 47 2.49 4.22 -6.01
C LEU A 47 3.75 5.10 -5.85
N GLY A 48 4.82 4.52 -5.31
CA GLY A 48 6.08 5.20 -5.05
C GLY A 48 6.53 5.09 -3.59
N VAL A 49 7.63 5.75 -3.28
CA VAL A 49 8.09 5.99 -1.91
C VAL A 49 7.93 7.48 -1.60
N SER A 50 7.39 7.80 -0.42
CA SER A 50 7.20 9.19 0.02
C SER A 50 7.25 9.30 1.54
N GLY A 51 7.57 10.50 2.04
CA GLY A 51 7.56 10.81 3.46
C GLY A 51 8.67 11.80 3.82
N ARG A 52 8.41 12.64 4.83
CA ARG A 52 9.35 13.70 5.25
C ARG A 52 10.37 13.23 6.27
N LYS A 53 9.91 12.57 7.33
CA LYS A 53 10.75 12.08 8.43
C LYS A 53 11.25 10.64 8.22
N ARG A 54 10.42 9.82 7.58
CA ARG A 54 10.68 8.42 7.26
C ARG A 54 10.22 8.14 5.84
N ARG A 55 10.90 7.23 5.15
CA ARG A 55 10.52 6.81 3.80
C ARG A 55 9.44 5.75 3.91
N LEU A 56 8.28 6.00 3.32
CA LEU A 56 7.14 5.08 3.33
C LEU A 56 6.90 4.53 1.93
N LEU A 57 6.82 3.21 1.80
CA LEU A 57 6.31 2.53 0.62
C LEU A 57 4.80 2.75 0.52
N LEU A 58 4.35 3.24 -0.62
CA LEU A 58 2.93 3.48 -0.89
C LEU A 58 2.38 2.34 -1.75
N VAL A 59 1.43 1.59 -1.20
CA VAL A 59 0.76 0.47 -1.88
C VAL A 59 -0.71 0.80 -2.05
N GLY A 60 -1.12 1.07 -3.31
CA GLY A 60 -2.50 1.36 -3.69
C GLY A 60 -3.38 0.12 -3.58
N LYS A 61 -4.44 0.22 -2.79
CA LYS A 61 -5.39 -0.88 -2.49
C LYS A 61 -6.61 -0.86 -3.39
N ASP A 62 -7.11 0.34 -3.62
CA ASP A 62 -8.31 0.60 -4.40
C ASP A 62 -8.25 2.00 -5.00
N VAL A 63 -9.01 2.24 -6.07
CA VAL A 63 -9.09 3.54 -6.77
C VAL A 63 -10.55 3.91 -7.00
N VAL A 64 -10.91 5.18 -6.77
CA VAL A 64 -12.20 5.71 -7.24
C VAL A 64 -11.99 6.20 -8.65
N GLU A 65 -12.52 5.49 -9.64
CA GLU A 65 -12.32 5.79 -11.07
C GLU A 65 -12.65 7.24 -11.43
N VAL A 66 -13.79 7.76 -10.95
CA VAL A 66 -14.28 9.12 -11.24
C VAL A 66 -13.30 10.22 -10.82
N HIS A 67 -12.54 10.00 -9.75
CA HIS A 67 -11.60 10.98 -9.20
C HIS A 67 -10.14 10.61 -9.42
N ASN A 68 -9.90 9.38 -9.86
CA ASN A 68 -8.60 8.72 -9.89
C ASN A 68 -7.86 8.85 -8.53
N ASP A 69 -8.62 8.67 -7.46
CA ASP A 69 -8.14 8.82 -6.09
C ASP A 69 -7.89 7.46 -5.44
N TRP A 70 -6.65 7.24 -5.02
CA TRP A 70 -6.17 5.96 -4.51
C TRP A 70 -6.29 5.86 -2.99
N GLY A 71 -6.92 4.79 -2.52
CA GLY A 71 -6.70 4.28 -1.16
C GLY A 71 -5.33 3.59 -1.12
N ALA A 72 -4.56 3.81 -0.06
CA ALA A 72 -3.20 3.29 0.01
C ALA A 72 -2.74 2.95 1.42
N ALA A 73 -2.07 1.80 1.54
CA ALA A 73 -1.23 1.48 2.68
C ALA A 73 0.07 2.29 2.61
N ARG A 74 0.59 2.65 3.78
CA ARG A 74 1.82 3.44 3.96
C ARG A 74 2.74 2.69 4.89
N ILE A 75 3.65 1.92 4.30
CA ILE A 75 4.50 0.98 5.04
C ILE A 75 5.88 1.61 5.22
N PRO A 76 6.38 1.82 6.45
CA PRO A 76 7.74 2.28 6.66
C PRO A 76 8.74 1.32 6.01
N LEU A 77 9.67 1.83 5.20
CA LEU A 77 10.62 0.96 4.47
C LEU A 77 11.49 0.13 5.40
N GLU A 78 11.80 0.64 6.60
CA GLU A 78 12.57 -0.07 7.61
C GLU A 78 11.85 -1.30 8.18
N LEU A 79 10.53 -1.42 8.00
CA LEU A 79 9.74 -2.57 8.42
C LEU A 79 9.50 -3.56 7.28
N VAL A 80 9.91 -3.25 6.04
CA VAL A 80 9.72 -4.15 4.89
C VAL A 80 10.76 -5.27 4.94
N ASP A 81 10.28 -6.51 4.91
CA ASP A 81 11.09 -7.72 4.84
C ASP A 81 11.32 -8.18 3.39
N GLU A 82 10.24 -8.15 2.59
CA GLU A 82 10.27 -8.63 1.21
C GLU A 82 9.31 -7.86 0.32
N ILE A 83 9.73 -7.60 -0.92
CA ILE A 83 8.84 -7.15 -1.99
C ILE A 83 8.90 -8.14 -3.15
N LEU A 84 7.74 -8.65 -3.54
CA LEU A 84 7.55 -9.49 -4.71
C LEU A 84 6.86 -8.69 -5.81
N LEU A 85 7.51 -8.60 -6.98
CA LEU A 85 6.85 -8.16 -8.20
C LEU A 85 5.92 -9.27 -8.70
N VAL A 86 4.62 -9.02 -8.60
CA VAL A 86 3.56 -9.94 -9.04
C VAL A 86 3.31 -9.76 -10.53
N MET A 87 3.11 -8.52 -10.96
CA MET A 87 2.82 -8.18 -12.35
C MET A 87 3.41 -6.81 -12.71
N PRO A 88 4.15 -6.69 -13.83
CA PRO A 88 4.75 -5.42 -14.22
C PRO A 88 3.69 -4.45 -14.74
N ARG A 89 3.93 -3.14 -14.58
CA ARG A 89 3.05 -2.03 -14.97
C ARG A 89 2.38 -2.22 -16.32
N ARG A 90 3.10 -2.71 -17.33
CA ARG A 90 2.57 -2.90 -18.69
C ARG A 90 1.38 -3.86 -18.72
N GLU A 91 1.44 -4.91 -17.91
CA GLU A 91 0.37 -5.90 -17.83
C GLU A 91 -0.77 -5.38 -16.94
N VAL A 92 -0.46 -4.72 -15.82
CA VAL A 92 -1.49 -4.12 -14.95
C VAL A 92 -2.30 -3.05 -15.68
N LEU A 93 -1.66 -2.25 -16.54
CA LEU A 93 -2.28 -1.23 -17.39
C LEU A 93 -3.39 -1.76 -18.31
N LYS A 94 -3.35 -3.04 -18.67
CA LYS A 94 -4.39 -3.66 -19.51
C LYS A 94 -5.71 -3.82 -18.75
N ALA A 95 -5.64 -3.95 -17.43
CA ALA A 95 -6.80 -4.14 -16.56
C ALA A 95 -7.19 -2.87 -15.80
N ILE A 96 -6.22 -2.03 -15.39
CA ILE A 96 -6.45 -0.84 -14.56
C ILE A 96 -5.92 0.39 -15.31
N ARG A 97 -6.81 1.15 -15.96
CA ARG A 97 -6.43 2.26 -16.85
C ARG A 97 -5.94 3.48 -16.07
N GLU A 98 -6.36 3.63 -14.81
CA GLU A 98 -5.98 4.67 -13.85
C GLU A 98 -4.47 4.76 -13.65
N ILE A 99 -3.78 3.63 -13.85
CA ILE A 99 -2.32 3.53 -13.79
C ILE A 99 -1.64 4.47 -14.80
N GLN A 100 -2.28 4.77 -15.94
CA GLN A 100 -1.76 5.71 -16.95
C GLN A 100 -1.49 7.10 -16.35
N ALA A 101 -2.33 7.54 -15.41
CA ALA A 101 -2.25 8.87 -14.81
C ALA A 101 -1.18 8.98 -13.70
N LEU A 102 -0.62 7.86 -13.20
CA LEU A 102 0.39 7.86 -12.14
C LEU A 102 1.71 8.58 -12.52
N GLY A 103 1.92 8.86 -13.81
CA GLY A 103 3.07 9.64 -14.29
C GLY A 103 2.97 11.16 -14.08
N ARG A 104 1.78 11.70 -13.78
CA ARG A 104 1.54 13.17 -13.73
C ARG A 104 1.43 13.71 -12.30
N ARG A 105 0.74 12.99 -11.41
CA ARG A 105 0.72 13.18 -9.93
C ARG A 105 -0.21 12.11 -9.35
N VAL A 106 0.17 11.47 -8.25
CA VAL A 106 -0.72 10.51 -7.56
C VAL A 106 -1.53 11.26 -6.50
N ARG A 107 -2.85 11.21 -6.60
CA ARG A 107 -3.74 11.68 -5.53
C ARG A 107 -4.06 10.51 -4.61
N LEU A 108 -3.67 10.66 -3.34
CA LEU A 108 -4.07 9.75 -2.29
C LEU A 108 -5.32 10.31 -1.63
N ARG A 109 -6.29 9.44 -1.35
CA ARG A 109 -7.45 9.82 -0.52
C ARG A 109 -6.95 10.36 0.81
N LYS A 110 -7.51 11.50 1.20
CA LYS A 110 -7.28 12.11 2.50
C LYS A 110 -8.57 12.05 3.27
N TRP A 111 -8.51 11.48 4.46
CA TRP A 111 -9.62 11.60 5.40
C TRP A 111 -9.83 13.08 5.76
N ARG A 112 -11.06 13.57 5.61
CA ARG A 112 -11.50 14.88 6.08
C ARG A 112 -12.56 14.68 7.16
N LYS A 113 -12.41 15.36 8.30
CA LYS A 113 -13.29 15.27 9.49
C LYS A 113 -14.76 15.72 9.27
N GLY A 114 -15.23 15.87 8.03
CA GLY A 114 -16.61 16.30 7.70
C GLY A 114 -17.33 15.42 6.67
N GLU A 115 -16.69 14.39 6.11
CA GLU A 115 -17.31 13.51 5.10
C GLU A 115 -18.18 12.38 5.70
N ILE A 116 -18.21 12.25 7.04
CA ILE A 116 -19.01 11.23 7.74
C ILE A 116 -20.45 11.71 7.98
N GLU A 117 -20.74 13.01 7.90
CA GLU A 117 -22.09 13.50 8.09
C GLU A 117 -22.94 13.33 6.82
N ARG A 118 -23.94 12.44 6.94
CA ARG A 118 -25.10 12.21 6.06
C ARG A 118 -24.94 11.09 5.03
N VAL A 119 -24.86 9.86 5.54
CA VAL A 119 -25.64 8.78 4.93
C VAL A 119 -26.51 8.16 6.01
N ARG A 120 -27.75 8.66 6.16
CA ARG A 120 -28.83 7.86 6.73
C ARG A 120 -29.17 6.83 5.66
N VAL A 121 -28.79 5.57 5.89
CA VAL A 121 -29.36 4.45 5.16
C VAL A 121 -30.80 4.31 5.66
N VAL A 122 -31.78 4.49 4.77
CA VAL A 122 -33.19 4.16 4.99
C VAL A 122 -33.39 2.70 4.63
#